data_AF-A0A813LF58-F1
#
_entry.id   AF-A0A813LF58-F1
#
_cell.length_a   1.000
_cell.length_b   1.000
_cell.length_c   1.000
_cell.angle_alpha   90.00
_cell.angle_beta   90.00
_cell.angle_gamma   90.00
#
_symmetry.space_group_name_H-M   'P 1'
#
loop_
_entity.id
_entity.type
_entity.pdbx_description
1 polymer ?
#
loop_
_entity_poly.entity_id
_entity_poly.type
_entity_poly.pdbx_seq_one_letter_code
_entity_poly.pdbx_strand_id
1 'polypeptide(L)'
;MQKSASTSLAAAVACVAGAALAAVLLAYWRRRQESRFSKKSHPGEWAVWARVDGARKGVVSAIRSLCYRFESDEHAEVLAKLLDPWSRDRITFHDFVNSFEAVQMMRTAARLKLWHRCCGIGVAGNVAGHMARAGEADEHSVATAPAAIFTYYLPPHPFVVQDMLADKQRLEHFPVTYAVILLPKIPGACKVQIEPEMGLYADIVYSVDRSRVERLVPRRVAAFNDCSIRSLEGASKLSQKKNWGFGSKGISLRSFPIDSFAPGSFVDNLALVAYFKRDMQVYQYTVNAPVRNYLMFHEPLLEWIVECINVQSSQTDTDKSEEVFTRLAESDYPTSTWIALGAGEYTQWGQQNYLQPADETVIMIYDERIFPEGPSSEELERQFNDLPAPEGIVALHQTFL
;
A
#
# COMPACT_ATOMS: atom_id res chain seq x y z
N MET A 1 -66.26 18.02 -40.85
CA MET A 1 -64.90 18.33 -40.36
C MET A 1 -64.67 17.94 -38.89
N GLN A 2 -65.19 16.80 -38.40
CA GLN A 2 -65.06 16.41 -36.97
C GLN A 2 -64.28 15.10 -36.72
N LYS A 3 -63.84 14.38 -37.77
CA LYS A 3 -63.12 13.10 -37.63
C LYS A 3 -61.59 13.21 -37.63
N SER A 4 -60.99 14.36 -37.93
CA SER A 4 -59.51 14.50 -37.99
C SER A 4 -58.88 15.03 -36.70
N ALA A 5 -59.68 15.55 -35.76
CA ALA A 5 -59.17 16.11 -34.50
C ALA A 5 -59.02 15.05 -33.38
N SER A 6 -59.80 13.96 -33.40
CA SER A 6 -59.71 12.90 -32.39
C SER A 6 -58.53 11.96 -32.63
N THR A 7 -58.11 11.78 -33.88
CA THR A 7 -56.96 10.95 -34.27
C THR A 7 -55.62 11.56 -33.90
N SER A 8 -55.47 12.90 -33.92
CA SER A 8 -54.21 13.55 -33.54
C SER A 8 -53.98 13.54 -32.02
N LEU A 9 -55.05 13.66 -31.23
CA LEU A 9 -54.98 13.60 -29.77
C LEU A 9 -54.63 12.19 -29.28
N ALA A 10 -55.22 11.15 -29.87
CA ALA A 10 -54.90 9.76 -29.56
C ALA A 10 -53.44 9.39 -29.92
N ALA A 11 -52.94 9.89 -31.05
CA ALA A 11 -51.55 9.69 -31.46
C ALA A 11 -50.56 10.41 -30.53
N ALA A 12 -50.90 11.62 -30.07
CA ALA A 12 -50.08 12.38 -29.11
C ALA A 12 -50.03 11.70 -27.74
N VAL A 13 -51.18 11.23 -27.22
CA VAL A 13 -51.24 10.48 -25.95
C VAL A 13 -50.49 9.15 -26.04
N ALA A 14 -50.58 8.44 -27.16
CA ALA A 14 -49.82 7.21 -27.40
C ALA A 14 -48.29 7.46 -27.49
N CYS A 15 -47.85 8.57 -28.10
CA CYS A 15 -46.43 8.94 -28.12
C CYS A 15 -45.91 9.31 -26.73
N VAL A 16 -46.68 10.07 -25.94
CA VAL A 16 -46.30 10.44 -24.56
C VAL A 16 -46.26 9.21 -23.65
N ALA A 17 -47.24 8.30 -23.78
CA ALA A 17 -47.25 7.03 -23.06
C ALA A 17 -46.09 6.11 -23.48
N GLY A 18 -45.77 6.05 -24.78
CA GLY A 18 -44.62 5.31 -25.31
C GLY A 18 -43.27 5.86 -24.84
N ALA A 19 -43.12 7.18 -24.80
CA ALA A 19 -41.93 7.84 -24.26
C ALA A 19 -41.77 7.65 -22.75
N ALA A 20 -42.88 7.70 -22.00
CA ALA A 20 -42.88 7.43 -20.56
C ALA A 20 -42.54 5.96 -20.27
N LEU A 21 -43.09 5.02 -21.03
CA LEU A 21 -42.78 3.60 -20.90
C LEU A 21 -41.32 3.30 -21.28
N ALA A 22 -40.81 3.93 -22.35
CA ALA A 22 -39.41 3.82 -22.75
C ALA A 22 -38.47 4.40 -21.67
N ALA A 23 -38.83 5.54 -21.05
CA ALA A 23 -38.06 6.12 -19.96
C ALA A 23 -38.07 5.22 -18.70
N VAL A 24 -39.21 4.62 -18.37
CA VAL A 24 -39.32 3.65 -17.26
C VAL A 24 -38.53 2.38 -17.56
N LEU A 25 -38.56 1.86 -18.78
CA LEU A 25 -37.78 0.69 -19.19
C LEU A 25 -36.28 1.00 -19.22
N LEU A 26 -35.87 2.19 -19.67
CA LEU A 26 -34.48 2.66 -19.59
C LEU A 26 -34.02 2.84 -18.14
N ALA A 27 -34.86 3.39 -17.27
CA ALA A 27 -34.57 3.54 -15.85
C ALA A 27 -34.50 2.19 -15.14
N TYR A 28 -35.40 1.25 -15.49
CA TYR A 28 -35.39 -0.12 -14.98
C TYR A 28 -34.16 -0.89 -15.47
N TRP A 29 -33.81 -0.77 -16.75
CA TRP A 29 -32.64 -1.41 -17.34
C TRP A 29 -31.34 -0.81 -16.80
N ARG A 30 -31.29 0.52 -16.58
CA ARG A 30 -30.19 1.19 -15.85
C ARG A 30 -30.08 0.71 -14.41
N ARG A 31 -31.17 0.65 -13.64
CA ARG A 31 -31.15 0.07 -12.29
C ARG A 31 -30.70 -1.38 -12.27
N ARG A 32 -31.09 -2.16 -13.29
CA ARG A 32 -30.66 -3.56 -13.42
C ARG A 32 -29.17 -3.68 -13.80
N GLN A 33 -28.63 -2.74 -14.58
CA GLN A 33 -27.19 -2.65 -14.86
C GLN A 33 -26.38 -2.16 -13.66
N GLU A 34 -26.85 -1.12 -12.94
CA GLU A 34 -26.28 -0.66 -11.67
C GLU A 34 -26.23 -1.79 -10.63
N SER A 35 -27.15 -2.76 -10.68
CA SER A 35 -27.17 -3.92 -9.78
C SER A 35 -26.13 -5.01 -10.05
N ARG A 36 -25.32 -4.95 -11.12
CA ARG A 36 -24.34 -6.00 -11.45
C ARG A 36 -23.06 -5.93 -10.61
N PHE A 37 -22.61 -4.73 -10.26
CA PHE A 37 -21.34 -4.52 -9.59
C PHE A 37 -21.54 -4.02 -8.16
N SER A 38 -20.87 -4.66 -7.19
CA SER A 38 -20.99 -4.37 -5.75
C SER A 38 -19.67 -4.68 -5.04
N LYS A 39 -19.51 -4.25 -3.77
CA LYS A 39 -18.39 -4.70 -2.90
C LYS A 39 -18.22 -6.21 -2.91
N LYS A 40 -19.31 -6.97 -2.99
CA LYS A 40 -19.28 -8.44 -3.00
C LYS A 40 -18.84 -9.03 -4.34
N SER A 41 -19.24 -8.45 -5.47
CA SER A 41 -18.90 -8.99 -6.80
C SER A 41 -17.55 -8.48 -7.33
N HIS A 42 -17.12 -7.29 -6.92
CA HIS A 42 -15.91 -6.60 -7.40
C HIS A 42 -15.15 -5.99 -6.20
N PRO A 43 -14.65 -6.82 -5.28
CA PRO A 43 -14.09 -6.34 -4.01
C PRO A 43 -12.82 -5.50 -4.20
N GLY A 44 -11.98 -5.79 -5.19
CA GLY A 44 -10.75 -5.03 -5.47
C GLY A 44 -11.03 -3.67 -6.08
N GLU A 45 -11.95 -3.61 -7.04
CA GLU A 45 -12.46 -2.37 -7.62
C GLU A 45 -13.12 -1.53 -6.55
N TRP A 46 -13.94 -2.16 -5.69
CA TRP A 46 -14.62 -1.48 -4.61
C TRP A 46 -13.66 -0.87 -3.59
N ALA A 47 -12.60 -1.59 -3.19
CA ALA A 47 -11.59 -1.06 -2.28
C ALA A 47 -10.96 0.22 -2.85
N VAL A 48 -10.63 0.24 -4.14
CA VAL A 48 -10.08 1.45 -4.77
C VAL A 48 -11.16 2.54 -4.91
N TRP A 49 -12.38 2.17 -5.31
CA TRP A 49 -13.51 3.08 -5.49
C TRP A 49 -13.89 3.82 -4.21
N ALA A 50 -14.00 3.10 -3.09
CA ALA A 50 -14.42 3.67 -1.80
C ALA A 50 -13.51 4.82 -1.34
N ARG A 51 -12.22 4.77 -1.67
CA ARG A 51 -11.23 5.82 -1.38
C ARG A 51 -11.40 7.07 -2.27
N VAL A 52 -11.99 6.87 -3.45
CA VAL A 52 -12.19 7.89 -4.46
C VAL A 52 -13.57 8.57 -4.29
N ASP A 53 -14.59 7.79 -3.92
CA ASP A 53 -15.91 8.24 -3.47
C ASP A 53 -15.96 8.48 -1.95
N GLY A 54 -15.05 9.31 -1.45
CA GLY A 54 -14.94 9.59 0.00
C GLY A 54 -16.22 10.19 0.61
N ALA A 55 -17.11 10.77 -0.19
CA ALA A 55 -18.41 11.28 0.26
C ALA A 55 -19.54 10.23 0.22
N ARG A 56 -19.26 9.01 -0.26
CA ARG A 56 -20.20 7.89 -0.39
C ARG A 56 -21.49 8.24 -1.12
N LYS A 57 -21.37 9.06 -2.17
CA LYS A 57 -22.52 9.50 -2.96
C LYS A 57 -22.87 8.50 -4.06
N GLY A 58 -22.06 7.44 -4.24
CA GLY A 58 -22.14 6.51 -5.35
C GLY A 58 -21.70 7.13 -6.68
N VAL A 59 -21.26 8.38 -6.66
CA VAL A 59 -20.89 9.19 -7.81
C VAL A 59 -19.71 10.06 -7.42
N VAL A 60 -18.66 10.00 -8.24
CA VAL A 60 -17.47 10.84 -8.08
C VAL A 60 -17.49 11.88 -9.19
N SER A 61 -17.35 13.15 -8.84
CA SER A 61 -17.28 14.29 -9.75
C SER A 61 -15.86 14.87 -9.79
N ALA A 62 -15.59 15.80 -10.71
CA ALA A 62 -14.27 16.40 -10.92
C ALA A 62 -13.22 15.34 -11.27
N ILE A 63 -13.52 14.53 -12.30
CA ILE A 63 -12.71 13.35 -12.67
C ILE A 63 -11.28 13.75 -13.03
N ARG A 64 -11.10 14.90 -13.68
CA ARG A 64 -9.77 15.45 -13.96
C ARG A 64 -8.96 15.69 -12.67
N SER A 65 -9.57 16.35 -11.69
CA SER A 65 -8.94 16.62 -10.39
C SER A 65 -8.62 15.34 -9.62
N LEU A 66 -9.46 14.31 -9.76
CA LEU A 66 -9.16 12.98 -9.24
C LEU A 66 -7.95 12.35 -9.93
N CYS A 67 -7.87 12.42 -11.26
CA CYS A 67 -6.76 11.84 -12.00
C CYS A 67 -5.41 12.49 -11.64
N TYR A 68 -5.39 13.79 -11.34
CA TYR A 68 -4.22 14.47 -10.78
C TYR A 68 -3.84 13.96 -9.37
N ARG A 69 -4.80 13.52 -8.56
CA ARG A 69 -4.53 12.86 -7.26
C ARG A 69 -3.97 11.44 -7.38
N PHE A 70 -3.95 10.86 -8.57
CA PHE A 70 -3.23 9.61 -8.84
C PHE A 70 -1.76 9.83 -9.24
N GLU A 71 -1.23 11.04 -9.04
CA GLU A 71 0.19 11.38 -9.28
C GLU A 71 0.61 11.10 -10.74
N SER A 72 -0.33 11.23 -11.68
CA SER A 72 -0.12 10.98 -13.11
C SER A 72 -0.61 12.13 -13.97
N ASP A 73 -0.04 13.31 -13.76
CA ASP A 73 -0.42 14.54 -14.47
C ASP A 73 -0.39 14.37 -16.00
N GLU A 74 0.59 13.61 -16.51
CA GLU A 74 0.81 13.38 -17.94
C GLU A 74 -0.28 12.55 -18.63
N HIS A 75 -0.96 11.66 -17.90
CA HIS A 75 -2.08 10.90 -18.49
C HIS A 75 -3.40 11.06 -17.74
N ALA A 76 -3.51 12.08 -16.90
CA ALA A 76 -4.76 12.45 -16.24
C ALA A 76 -5.87 12.74 -17.25
N GLU A 77 -5.54 13.39 -18.38
CA GLU A 77 -6.50 13.66 -19.46
C GLU A 77 -6.93 12.40 -20.22
N VAL A 78 -6.02 11.45 -20.43
CA VAL A 78 -6.35 10.17 -21.07
C VAL A 78 -7.25 9.36 -20.14
N LEU A 79 -6.88 9.27 -18.86
CA LEU A 79 -7.66 8.57 -17.85
C LEU A 79 -9.05 9.21 -17.66
N ALA A 80 -9.14 10.55 -17.66
CA ALA A 80 -10.42 11.24 -17.57
C ALA A 80 -11.33 10.90 -18.76
N LYS A 81 -10.79 10.83 -19.98
CA LYS A 81 -11.56 10.41 -21.16
C LYS A 81 -11.98 8.94 -21.13
N LEU A 82 -11.17 8.06 -20.54
CA LEU A 82 -11.50 6.62 -20.40
C LEU A 82 -12.52 6.37 -19.29
N LEU A 83 -12.45 7.14 -18.20
CA LEU A 83 -13.39 7.07 -17.09
C LEU A 83 -14.73 7.73 -17.46
N ASP A 84 -14.68 8.86 -18.18
CA ASP A 84 -15.86 9.64 -18.57
C ASP A 84 -15.82 9.99 -20.07
N PRO A 85 -16.06 9.01 -20.95
CA PRO A 85 -15.99 9.21 -22.40
C PRO A 85 -17.03 10.20 -22.95
N TRP A 86 -18.04 10.53 -22.14
CA TRP A 86 -19.11 11.44 -22.50
C TRP A 86 -18.97 12.83 -21.87
N SER A 87 -17.86 13.10 -21.17
CA SER A 87 -17.57 14.40 -20.52
C SER A 87 -18.71 14.89 -19.62
N ARG A 88 -19.30 13.97 -18.85
CA ARG A 88 -20.33 14.24 -17.84
C ARG A 88 -19.76 14.86 -16.56
N ASP A 89 -18.44 14.91 -16.43
CA ASP A 89 -17.64 15.22 -15.25
C ASP A 89 -18.07 14.43 -13.99
N ARG A 90 -18.53 13.20 -14.22
CA ARG A 90 -18.92 12.27 -13.17
C ARG A 90 -18.85 10.83 -13.62
N ILE A 91 -18.50 9.95 -12.70
CA ILE A 91 -18.51 8.50 -12.91
C ILE A 91 -19.24 7.83 -11.74
N THR A 92 -19.88 6.69 -12.03
CA THR A 92 -20.44 5.78 -11.02
C THR A 92 -19.47 4.65 -10.74
N PHE A 93 -19.72 3.84 -9.70
CA PHE A 93 -18.95 2.61 -9.48
C PHE A 93 -18.99 1.68 -10.69
N HIS A 94 -20.12 1.64 -11.40
CA HIS A 94 -20.26 0.83 -12.61
C HIS A 94 -19.33 1.29 -13.74
N ASP A 95 -19.28 2.60 -13.99
CA ASP A 95 -18.36 3.17 -14.97
C ASP A 95 -16.90 2.89 -14.57
N PHE A 96 -16.59 3.01 -13.28
CA PHE A 96 -15.25 2.72 -12.74
C PHE A 96 -14.81 1.28 -12.94
N VAL A 97 -15.68 0.30 -12.67
CA VAL A 97 -15.38 -1.14 -12.87
C VAL A 97 -15.07 -1.43 -14.34
N ASN A 98 -15.86 -0.90 -15.28
CA ASN A 98 -15.65 -1.12 -16.71
C ASN A 98 -14.33 -0.53 -17.23
N SER A 99 -13.82 0.51 -16.57
CA SER A 99 -12.56 1.18 -16.93
C SER A 99 -11.42 0.86 -15.95
N PHE A 100 -11.58 -0.13 -15.07
CA PHE A 100 -10.66 -0.39 -13.97
C PHE A 100 -9.27 -0.82 -14.43
N GLU A 101 -9.18 -1.58 -15.53
CA GLU A 101 -7.90 -2.00 -16.09
C GLU A 101 -7.04 -0.79 -16.49
N ALA A 102 -7.66 0.21 -17.14
CA ALA A 102 -6.98 1.47 -17.48
C ALA A 102 -6.56 2.24 -16.22
N VAL A 103 -7.41 2.28 -15.19
CA VAL A 103 -7.06 2.88 -13.88
C VAL A 103 -5.86 2.17 -13.26
N GLN A 104 -5.80 0.84 -13.34
CA GLN A 104 -4.68 0.05 -12.82
C GLN A 104 -3.39 0.31 -13.60
N MET A 105 -3.42 0.27 -14.93
CA MET A 105 -2.26 0.60 -15.77
C MET A 105 -1.70 1.98 -15.43
N MET A 106 -2.57 2.97 -15.31
CA MET A 106 -2.21 4.34 -14.98
C MET A 106 -1.59 4.48 -13.61
N ARG A 107 -2.17 3.84 -12.59
CA ARG A 107 -1.62 3.84 -11.23
C ARG A 107 -0.28 3.12 -11.17
N THR A 108 -0.13 2.03 -11.91
CA THR A 108 1.16 1.33 -12.03
C THR A 108 2.21 2.23 -12.67
N ALA A 109 1.88 2.92 -13.77
CA ALA A 109 2.80 3.85 -14.42
C ALA A 109 3.20 5.03 -13.51
N ALA A 110 2.24 5.63 -12.81
CA ALA A 110 2.50 6.71 -11.85
C ALA A 110 3.42 6.27 -10.70
N ARG A 111 3.19 5.07 -10.16
CA ARG A 111 4.04 4.51 -9.10
C ARG A 111 5.42 4.13 -9.60
N LEU A 112 5.53 3.54 -10.79
CA LEU A 112 6.82 3.30 -11.43
C LEU A 112 7.57 4.61 -11.61
N LYS A 113 6.91 5.72 -11.96
CA LYS A 113 7.53 7.04 -12.00
C LYS A 113 8.01 7.53 -10.64
N LEU A 114 7.30 7.26 -9.55
CA LEU A 114 7.80 7.62 -8.20
C LEU A 114 8.94 6.72 -7.72
N TRP A 115 8.98 5.48 -8.21
CA TRP A 115 9.93 4.47 -7.77
C TRP A 115 11.05 4.15 -8.77
N HIS A 116 11.10 4.81 -9.93
CA HIS A 116 12.09 4.55 -11.00
C HIS A 116 13.55 4.76 -10.57
N ARG A 117 13.77 5.51 -9.49
CA ARG A 117 15.09 5.73 -8.85
C ARG A 117 15.02 5.45 -7.34
N CYS A 118 14.04 4.66 -6.90
CA CYS A 118 13.82 4.33 -5.50
C CYS A 118 13.85 2.82 -5.30
N CYS A 119 14.77 2.31 -4.49
CA CYS A 119 14.78 0.91 -4.09
C CYS A 119 13.99 0.69 -2.80
N GLY A 120 13.71 -0.58 -2.51
CA GLY A 120 13.05 -1.02 -1.28
C GLY A 120 13.95 -1.89 -0.44
N ILE A 121 14.22 -1.47 0.81
CA ILE A 121 15.05 -2.19 1.77
C ILE A 121 14.22 -2.50 3.02
N GLY A 122 14.30 -3.72 3.55
CA GLY A 122 13.69 -4.06 4.84
C GLY A 122 14.74 -4.37 5.89
N VAL A 123 14.45 -4.02 7.14
CA VAL A 123 15.30 -4.31 8.31
C VAL A 123 14.69 -5.49 9.08
N ALA A 124 15.38 -6.61 9.08
CA ALA A 124 14.95 -7.80 9.80
C ALA A 124 15.35 -7.73 11.28
N GLY A 125 14.44 -8.09 12.18
CA GLY A 125 14.73 -8.20 13.62
C GLY A 125 14.75 -6.89 14.41
N ASN A 126 14.38 -5.76 13.81
CA ASN A 126 14.22 -4.49 14.51
C ASN A 126 12.76 -4.32 14.98
N VAL A 127 12.45 -4.72 16.21
CA VAL A 127 11.06 -4.69 16.71
C VAL A 127 10.82 -3.41 17.50
N ALA A 128 9.68 -2.75 17.27
CA ALA A 128 9.17 -1.68 18.13
C ALA A 128 8.28 -2.29 19.23
N GLY A 129 8.80 -2.39 20.45
CA GLY A 129 8.10 -3.04 21.56
C GLY A 129 9.03 -3.49 22.68
N HIS A 130 8.48 -4.04 23.76
CA HIS A 130 9.29 -4.32 24.95
C HIS A 130 9.84 -5.74 25.01
N MET A 131 9.14 -6.82 24.62
CA MET A 131 9.73 -8.16 24.84
C MET A 131 9.30 -9.34 23.95
N ALA A 132 8.44 -9.21 22.93
CA ALA A 132 8.08 -10.38 22.10
C ALA A 132 8.45 -10.21 20.61
N ARG A 133 9.46 -10.98 20.17
CA ARG A 133 9.90 -11.05 18.77
C ARG A 133 8.81 -11.61 17.86
N ALA A 134 8.76 -11.13 16.61
CA ALA A 134 7.88 -11.64 15.56
C ALA A 134 8.26 -13.08 15.13
N GLY A 135 7.84 -14.09 15.92
CA GLY A 135 7.58 -15.48 15.52
C GLY A 135 8.64 -16.26 14.73
N GLU A 136 9.91 -15.84 14.70
CA GLU A 136 10.98 -16.49 13.91
C GLU A 136 12.34 -16.58 14.63
N ALA A 137 12.41 -16.30 15.94
CA ALA A 137 13.68 -16.33 16.70
C ALA A 137 13.55 -17.08 18.04
N ASP A 138 14.61 -17.81 18.40
CA ASP A 138 14.76 -18.48 19.70
C ASP A 138 14.65 -17.47 20.87
N GLU A 139 13.88 -17.83 21.89
CA GLU A 139 13.52 -17.01 23.05
C GLU A 139 14.70 -16.66 24.00
N HIS A 140 15.96 -17.00 23.67
CA HIS A 140 17.08 -17.03 24.62
C HIS A 140 18.27 -16.08 24.30
N SER A 141 18.20 -15.24 23.28
CA SER A 141 19.26 -14.24 22.99
C SER A 141 18.75 -12.81 23.16
N VAL A 142 19.40 -12.00 23.98
CA VAL A 142 19.16 -10.54 24.00
C VAL A 142 19.92 -9.96 22.81
N ALA A 143 19.23 -9.73 21.69
CA ALA A 143 19.86 -9.07 20.54
C ALA A 143 20.10 -7.60 20.85
N THR A 144 21.28 -7.09 20.48
CA THR A 144 21.69 -5.70 20.67
C THR A 144 21.60 -4.87 19.40
N ALA A 145 21.29 -5.51 18.26
CA ALA A 145 21.15 -4.89 16.95
C ALA A 145 20.14 -5.69 16.09
N PRO A 146 19.63 -5.10 15.00
CA PRO A 146 18.84 -5.85 14.02
C PRO A 146 19.66 -6.99 13.41
N ALA A 147 18.98 -7.97 12.80
CA ALA A 147 19.59 -9.20 12.33
C ALA A 147 20.25 -9.06 10.96
N ALA A 148 19.58 -8.41 10.01
CA ALA A 148 20.05 -8.24 8.64
C ALA A 148 19.21 -7.18 7.91
N ILE A 149 19.68 -6.72 6.76
CA ILE A 149 18.84 -6.04 5.78
C ILE A 149 18.54 -6.96 4.59
N PHE A 150 17.42 -6.74 3.91
CA PHE A 150 17.09 -7.44 2.67
C PHE A 150 16.54 -6.47 1.64
N THR A 151 16.70 -6.82 0.36
CA THR A 151 16.12 -6.03 -0.72
C THR A 151 14.76 -6.61 -1.07
N TYR A 152 13.74 -5.75 -1.11
CA TYR A 152 12.40 -6.16 -1.52
C TYR A 152 11.97 -5.57 -2.86
N TYR A 153 12.63 -4.51 -3.33
CA TYR A 153 12.37 -3.93 -4.63
C TYR A 153 13.64 -3.27 -5.18
N LEU A 154 13.90 -3.47 -6.47
CA LEU A 154 14.92 -2.74 -7.23
C LEU A 154 14.29 -2.20 -8.50
N PRO A 155 14.47 -0.91 -8.81
CA PRO A 155 14.06 -0.42 -10.12
C PRO A 155 14.88 -1.10 -11.23
N PRO A 156 14.26 -1.45 -12.35
CA PRO A 156 15.00 -2.03 -13.48
C PRO A 156 16.02 -1.00 -14.00
N HIS A 157 17.18 -1.50 -14.40
CA HIS A 157 18.24 -0.66 -14.96
C HIS A 157 17.77 -0.01 -16.27
N PRO A 158 17.92 1.32 -16.45
CA PRO A 158 17.30 2.05 -17.57
C PRO A 158 17.78 1.60 -18.96
N PHE A 159 18.97 1.02 -19.05
CA PHE A 159 19.60 0.59 -20.31
C PHE A 159 19.79 -0.93 -20.45
N VAL A 160 19.36 -1.75 -19.48
CA VAL A 160 19.50 -3.22 -19.55
C VAL A 160 18.11 -3.82 -19.60
N VAL A 161 17.77 -4.44 -20.72
CA VAL A 161 16.41 -4.90 -21.01
C VAL A 161 16.15 -6.33 -20.55
N GLN A 162 17.21 -7.14 -20.36
CA GLN A 162 17.08 -8.56 -20.02
C GLN A 162 18.25 -9.02 -19.16
N ASP A 163 17.92 -9.42 -17.94
CA ASP A 163 18.76 -10.30 -17.14
C ASP A 163 17.94 -11.56 -16.82
N MET A 164 18.54 -12.73 -16.99
CA MET A 164 17.84 -14.03 -16.96
C MET A 164 17.80 -14.64 -15.55
N LEU A 165 18.29 -13.92 -14.54
CA LEU A 165 18.27 -14.37 -13.15
C LEU A 165 16.88 -14.16 -12.54
N ALA A 166 16.18 -15.26 -12.28
CA ALA A 166 14.80 -15.25 -11.74
C ALA A 166 14.64 -14.42 -10.45
N ASP A 167 15.68 -14.34 -9.61
CA ASP A 167 15.67 -13.55 -8.37
C ASP A 167 15.65 -12.03 -8.65
N LYS A 168 16.39 -11.58 -9.66
CA LYS A 168 16.41 -10.18 -10.09
C LYS A 168 15.07 -9.77 -10.69
N GLN A 169 14.50 -10.60 -11.57
CA GLN A 169 13.18 -10.36 -12.15
C GLN A 169 12.09 -10.22 -11.07
N ARG A 170 12.16 -11.04 -10.01
CA ARG A 170 11.23 -10.93 -8.87
C ARG A 170 11.39 -9.61 -8.12
N LEU A 171 12.62 -9.15 -7.88
CA LEU A 171 12.87 -7.87 -7.22
C LEU A 171 12.50 -6.66 -8.09
N GLU A 172 12.49 -6.81 -9.42
CA GLU A 172 12.00 -5.79 -10.36
C GLU A 172 10.46 -5.74 -10.43
N HIS A 173 9.76 -6.78 -9.96
CA HIS A 173 8.31 -6.74 -9.82
C HIS A 173 7.90 -5.80 -8.68
N PHE A 174 7.31 -4.67 -9.04
CA PHE A 174 6.90 -3.64 -8.10
C PHE A 174 5.87 -4.15 -7.06
N PRO A 175 6.22 -4.21 -5.76
CA PRO A 175 5.41 -4.94 -4.77
C PRO A 175 4.39 -4.07 -4.02
N VAL A 176 4.55 -2.75 -4.04
CA VAL A 176 3.88 -1.84 -3.10
C VAL A 176 2.51 -1.36 -3.62
N THR A 177 1.50 -1.41 -2.76
CA THR A 177 0.17 -0.83 -3.01
C THR A 177 -0.31 -0.03 -1.80
N TYR A 178 -1.45 0.66 -1.91
CA TYR A 178 -2.02 1.44 -0.80
C TYR A 178 -3.44 1.01 -0.40
N ALA A 179 -4.00 -0.01 -1.06
CA ALA A 179 -5.42 -0.36 -0.93
C ALA A 179 -5.70 -1.85 -0.98
N VAL A 180 -4.98 -2.60 -1.82
CA VAL A 180 -5.29 -4.02 -2.05
C VAL A 180 -4.01 -4.83 -2.01
N ILE A 181 -4.00 -5.87 -1.18
CA ILE A 181 -3.00 -6.93 -1.17
C ILE A 181 -3.63 -8.16 -1.80
N LEU A 182 -2.94 -8.75 -2.78
CA LEU A 182 -3.34 -10.03 -3.35
C LEU A 182 -2.62 -11.13 -2.58
N LEU A 183 -3.38 -12.05 -1.99
CA LEU A 183 -2.78 -13.17 -1.29
C LEU A 183 -1.99 -14.04 -2.29
N PRO A 184 -0.80 -14.55 -1.88
CA PRO A 184 0.07 -15.31 -2.76
C PRO A 184 -0.63 -16.59 -3.24
N LYS A 185 -0.64 -16.79 -4.55
CA LYS A 185 -1.12 -18.03 -5.20
C LYS A 185 0.05 -18.99 -5.48
N ILE A 186 0.96 -19.10 -4.52
CA ILE A 186 2.17 -19.92 -4.61
C ILE A 186 1.93 -21.24 -3.85
N PRO A 187 2.12 -22.41 -4.46
CA PRO A 187 2.05 -23.69 -3.75
C PRO A 187 2.96 -23.71 -2.52
N GLY A 188 2.46 -24.21 -1.40
CA GLY A 188 3.22 -24.26 -0.14
C GLY A 188 3.30 -22.94 0.63
N ALA A 189 2.76 -21.84 0.09
CA ALA A 189 2.60 -20.59 0.84
C ALA A 189 1.40 -20.68 1.80
N CYS A 190 1.63 -20.49 3.08
CA CYS A 190 0.56 -20.37 4.06
C CYS A 190 0.94 -19.40 5.19
N LYS A 191 -0.02 -19.11 6.07
CA LYS A 191 0.17 -18.22 7.22
C LYS A 191 0.68 -16.84 6.81
N VAL A 192 0.02 -16.22 5.84
CA VAL A 192 0.38 -14.86 5.40
C VAL A 192 -0.01 -13.88 6.49
N GLN A 193 0.89 -12.94 6.81
CA GLN A 193 0.72 -12.02 7.92
C GLN A 193 1.06 -10.60 7.48
N ILE A 194 0.35 -9.61 8.04
CA ILE A 194 0.80 -8.22 7.96
C ILE A 194 1.98 -8.04 8.91
N GLU A 195 2.94 -7.22 8.52
CA GLU A 195 4.00 -6.76 9.42
C GLU A 195 3.90 -5.23 9.42
N PRO A 196 3.14 -4.65 10.37
CA PRO A 196 2.99 -3.21 10.48
C PRO A 196 4.32 -2.57 10.86
N GLU A 197 4.76 -1.58 10.09
CA GLU A 197 6.05 -0.93 10.30
C GLU A 197 5.95 0.59 10.07
N MET A 198 6.92 1.32 10.62
CA MET A 198 7.24 2.64 10.11
C MET A 198 8.11 2.50 8.85
N GLY A 199 7.60 2.99 7.72
CA GLY A 199 8.38 3.13 6.50
C GLY A 199 9.12 4.47 6.50
N LEU A 200 10.43 4.44 6.25
CA LEU A 200 11.28 5.63 6.17
C LEU A 200 11.72 5.89 4.73
N TYR A 201 11.42 7.06 4.19
CA TYR A 201 11.99 7.52 2.92
C TYR A 201 13.28 8.28 3.18
N ALA A 202 14.36 7.88 2.50
CA ALA A 202 15.66 8.52 2.59
C ALA A 202 16.34 8.67 1.22
N ASP A 203 17.09 9.75 1.05
CA ASP A 203 18.01 9.89 -0.07
C ASP A 203 19.27 9.04 0.20
N ILE A 204 19.81 8.41 -0.85
CA ILE A 204 21.07 7.66 -0.78
C ILE A 204 22.21 8.54 -1.25
N VAL A 205 23.22 8.73 -0.41
CA VAL A 205 24.44 9.46 -0.76
C VAL A 205 25.56 8.46 -1.00
N TYR A 206 26.00 8.34 -2.25
CA TYR A 206 27.14 7.52 -2.65
C TYR A 206 28.45 8.30 -2.56
N SER A 207 29.56 7.58 -2.43
CA SER A 207 30.90 8.14 -2.60
C SER A 207 31.10 8.68 -4.01
N VAL A 208 32.07 9.59 -4.18
CA VAL A 208 32.35 10.24 -5.48
C VAL A 208 32.66 9.21 -6.59
N ASP A 209 33.38 8.15 -6.24
CA ASP A 209 33.72 7.03 -7.13
C ASP A 209 32.62 5.96 -7.25
N ARG A 210 31.49 6.13 -6.54
CA ARG A 210 30.39 5.18 -6.41
C ARG A 210 30.82 3.77 -5.97
N SER A 211 31.88 3.67 -5.18
CA SER A 211 32.33 2.38 -4.61
C SER A 211 31.58 1.97 -3.35
N ARG A 212 30.86 2.90 -2.70
CA ARG A 212 30.08 2.65 -1.48
C ARG A 212 28.97 3.67 -1.26
N VAL A 213 28.03 3.33 -0.37
CA VAL A 213 27.10 4.29 0.25
C VAL A 213 27.80 4.97 1.43
N GLU A 214 27.76 6.30 1.50
CA GLU A 214 28.35 7.08 2.60
C GLU A 214 27.35 7.40 3.70
N ARG A 215 26.10 7.74 3.35
CA ARG A 215 25.04 8.04 4.31
C ARG A 215 23.65 7.96 3.69
N LEU A 216 22.65 7.88 4.56
CA LEU A 216 21.23 8.04 4.22
C LEU A 216 20.73 9.39 4.76
N VAL A 217 19.88 10.09 4.01
CA VAL A 217 19.28 11.36 4.44
C VAL A 217 17.76 11.19 4.58
N PRO A 218 17.24 11.01 5.80
CA PRO A 218 15.80 10.90 6.09
C PRO A 218 14.99 12.10 5.59
N ARG A 219 13.81 11.84 5.03
CA ARG A 219 12.92 12.87 4.46
C ARG A 219 11.47 12.73 4.85
N ARG A 220 10.95 11.50 4.94
CA ARG A 220 9.53 11.25 5.20
C ARG A 220 9.33 9.94 5.95
N VAL A 221 8.24 9.85 6.72
CA VAL A 221 7.78 8.61 7.33
C VAL A 221 6.34 8.28 6.92
N ALA A 222 6.05 7.02 6.67
CA ALA A 222 4.76 6.52 6.20
C ALA A 222 4.35 5.26 6.97
N ALA A 223 3.05 5.02 7.10
CA ALA A 223 2.56 3.73 7.57
C ALA A 223 2.87 2.68 6.50
N PHE A 224 3.57 1.62 6.88
CA PHE A 224 4.04 0.59 5.96
C PHE A 224 3.56 -0.79 6.40
N ASN A 225 3.34 -1.66 5.43
CA ASN A 225 2.99 -3.05 5.66
C ASN A 225 3.96 -3.95 4.90
N ASP A 226 4.87 -4.58 5.63
CA ASP A 226 5.84 -5.52 5.09
C ASP A 226 5.28 -6.96 5.13
N CYS A 227 4.15 -7.20 4.44
CA CYS A 227 3.48 -8.48 4.52
C CYS A 227 4.44 -9.64 4.20
N SER A 228 4.24 -10.73 4.93
CA SER A 228 5.19 -11.84 4.96
C SER A 228 4.49 -13.17 4.89
N ILE A 229 5.03 -14.08 4.08
CA ILE A 229 4.64 -15.49 4.06
C ILE A 229 5.41 -16.20 5.17
N ARG A 230 4.77 -16.44 6.32
CA ARG A 230 5.47 -17.01 7.49
C ARG A 230 5.96 -18.43 7.21
N SER A 231 5.19 -19.20 6.43
CA SER A 231 5.54 -20.56 6.02
C SER A 231 5.49 -20.68 4.50
N LEU A 232 6.66 -20.86 3.87
CA LEU A 232 6.82 -21.05 2.43
C LEU A 232 7.77 -22.23 2.21
N GLU A 233 7.25 -23.32 1.66
CA GLU A 233 8.04 -24.50 1.31
C GLU A 233 9.06 -24.16 0.21
N GLY A 234 10.31 -24.61 0.37
CA GLY A 234 11.38 -24.38 -0.59
C GLY A 234 11.99 -22.97 -0.60
N ALA A 235 11.62 -22.08 0.32
CA ALA A 235 12.23 -20.77 0.44
C ALA A 235 13.66 -20.85 1.01
N SER A 236 14.65 -20.42 0.24
CA SER A 236 16.06 -20.33 0.65
C SER A 236 16.45 -18.94 1.16
N LYS A 237 15.76 -17.88 0.69
CA LYS A 237 16.04 -16.49 1.08
C LYS A 237 14.86 -15.82 1.76
N LEU A 238 15.14 -14.85 2.63
CA LEU A 238 14.09 -14.08 3.29
C LEU A 238 13.25 -13.28 2.28
N SER A 239 13.88 -12.67 1.28
CA SER A 239 13.18 -11.86 0.28
C SER A 239 12.10 -12.62 -0.50
N GLN A 240 12.23 -13.94 -0.66
CA GLN A 240 11.22 -14.80 -1.30
C GLN A 240 9.91 -14.86 -0.50
N LYS A 241 10.00 -14.82 0.84
CA LYS A 241 8.84 -14.72 1.73
C LYS A 241 8.22 -13.32 1.76
N LYS A 242 9.00 -12.30 1.37
CA LYS A 242 8.67 -10.86 1.51
C LYS A 242 8.11 -10.24 0.23
N ASN A 243 8.49 -10.72 -0.95
CA ASN A 243 7.98 -10.20 -2.23
C ASN A 243 7.56 -11.36 -3.14
N TRP A 244 6.24 -11.59 -3.21
CA TRP A 244 5.57 -12.52 -4.14
C TRP A 244 4.99 -11.82 -5.38
N GLY A 245 5.45 -10.61 -5.68
CA GLY A 245 5.01 -9.79 -6.80
C GLY A 245 4.10 -8.63 -6.37
N PHE A 246 3.30 -8.17 -7.32
CA PHE A 246 2.40 -7.02 -7.15
C PHE A 246 1.43 -7.23 -5.98
N GLY A 247 1.34 -6.23 -5.10
CA GLY A 247 0.44 -6.30 -3.95
C GLY A 247 0.94 -7.24 -2.88
N SER A 248 2.25 -7.35 -2.68
CA SER A 248 2.87 -8.02 -1.53
C SER A 248 3.21 -7.06 -0.40
N LYS A 249 3.19 -5.74 -0.64
CA LYS A 249 3.49 -4.71 0.38
C LYS A 249 2.50 -3.56 0.37
N GLY A 250 2.43 -2.84 1.48
CA GLY A 250 1.58 -1.68 1.65
C GLY A 250 2.34 -0.41 2.04
N ILE A 251 1.92 0.74 1.50
CA ILE A 251 2.36 2.06 1.98
C ILE A 251 1.20 3.04 1.99
N SER A 252 1.11 3.90 3.01
CA SER A 252 0.12 4.97 3.06
C SER A 252 0.36 6.03 1.96
N LEU A 253 -0.73 6.56 1.41
CA LEU A 253 -0.67 7.68 0.45
C LEU A 253 -0.12 8.96 1.08
N ARG A 254 -0.47 9.19 2.36
CA ARG A 254 0.06 10.30 3.14
C ARG A 254 1.28 9.84 3.92
N SER A 255 2.19 10.78 4.14
CA SER A 255 3.39 10.61 4.96
C SER A 255 3.68 11.90 5.69
N PHE A 256 4.32 11.80 6.85
CA PHE A 256 4.83 12.97 7.53
C PHE A 256 6.16 13.39 6.89
N PRO A 257 6.34 14.66 6.52
CA PRO A 257 7.67 15.18 6.24
C PRO A 257 8.47 15.21 7.55
N ILE A 258 9.74 14.86 7.47
CA ILE A 258 10.68 14.97 8.59
C ILE A 258 11.91 15.74 8.13
N ASP A 259 12.44 16.57 9.02
CA ASP A 259 13.65 17.37 8.84
C ASP A 259 14.84 16.80 9.62
N SER A 260 14.56 15.96 10.61
CA SER A 260 15.54 15.29 11.45
C SER A 260 15.07 13.88 11.83
N PHE A 261 16.03 13.00 12.03
CA PHE A 261 15.84 11.65 12.58
C PHE A 261 16.62 11.48 13.90
N ALA A 262 17.10 12.59 14.48
CA ALA A 262 17.87 12.59 15.71
C ALA A 262 16.99 12.43 16.96
N PRO A 263 17.57 12.03 18.11
CA PRO A 263 16.88 12.07 19.39
C PRO A 263 16.33 13.47 19.69
N GLY A 264 15.11 13.52 20.22
CA GLY A 264 14.36 14.74 20.53
C GLY A 264 13.65 15.39 19.33
N SER A 265 13.77 14.83 18.12
CA SER A 265 13.09 15.36 16.94
C SER A 265 11.62 14.90 16.85
N PHE A 266 10.93 15.30 15.78
CA PHE A 266 9.52 14.95 15.58
C PHE A 266 9.26 13.44 15.63
N VAL A 267 10.18 12.61 15.09
CA VAL A 267 9.99 11.15 15.03
C VAL A 267 9.87 10.49 16.40
N ASP A 268 10.43 11.08 17.46
CA ASP A 268 10.31 10.55 18.82
C ASP A 268 8.90 10.61 19.39
N ASN A 269 8.05 11.46 18.80
CA ASN A 269 6.66 11.60 19.21
C ASN A 269 5.73 10.70 18.39
N LEU A 270 6.27 9.85 17.52
CA LEU A 270 5.47 8.97 16.69
C LEU A 270 5.28 7.60 17.35
N ALA A 271 4.09 7.06 17.20
CA ALA A 271 3.76 5.71 17.59
C ALA A 271 3.04 4.97 16.46
N LEU A 272 3.28 3.66 16.39
CA LEU A 272 2.73 2.73 15.42
C LEU A 272 1.67 1.84 16.08
N VAL A 273 0.56 1.63 15.40
CA VAL A 273 -0.47 0.68 15.81
C VAL A 273 -1.16 0.08 14.58
N ALA A 274 -1.60 -1.17 14.67
CA ALA A 274 -2.37 -1.83 13.64
C ALA A 274 -3.63 -2.46 14.20
N TYR A 275 -4.68 -2.42 13.37
CA TYR A 275 -5.97 -3.04 13.63
C TYR A 275 -6.36 -3.92 12.44
N PHE A 276 -7.11 -4.96 12.77
CA PHE A 276 -7.56 -5.98 11.85
C PHE A 276 -9.07 -6.05 11.89
N LYS A 277 -9.72 -6.22 10.74
CA LYS A 277 -11.16 -6.38 10.65
C LYS A 277 -11.50 -7.65 9.87
N ARG A 278 -12.26 -8.53 10.52
CA ARG A 278 -12.80 -9.77 9.96
C ARG A 278 -14.26 -9.90 10.35
N ASP A 279 -15.13 -10.23 9.40
CA ASP A 279 -16.55 -10.41 9.65
C ASP A 279 -17.19 -9.25 10.42
N MET A 280 -16.82 -8.02 10.04
CA MET A 280 -17.24 -6.76 10.66
C MET A 280 -16.73 -6.51 12.10
N GLN A 281 -16.01 -7.45 12.69
CA GLN A 281 -15.39 -7.30 14.01
C GLN A 281 -13.98 -6.73 13.87
N VAL A 282 -13.65 -5.77 14.72
CA VAL A 282 -12.35 -5.10 14.74
C VAL A 282 -11.53 -5.60 15.92
N TYR A 283 -10.28 -5.96 15.66
CA TYR A 283 -9.31 -6.47 16.62
C TYR A 283 -8.06 -5.59 16.58
N GLN A 284 -7.52 -5.26 17.74
CA GLN A 284 -6.19 -4.67 17.80
C GLN A 284 -5.14 -5.74 17.47
N TYR A 285 -4.33 -5.48 16.46
CA TYR A 285 -3.37 -6.44 15.90
C TYR A 285 -1.98 -6.31 16.50
N THR A 286 -1.54 -5.07 16.72
CA THR A 286 -0.30 -4.75 17.43
C THR A 286 -0.59 -3.89 18.65
N VAL A 287 0.29 -3.96 19.65
CA VAL A 287 0.28 -2.98 20.74
C VAL A 287 0.61 -1.58 20.20
N ASN A 288 0.28 -0.54 20.96
CA ASN A 288 0.77 0.80 20.68
C ASN A 288 2.29 0.81 20.87
N ALA A 289 3.03 1.08 19.80
CA ALA A 289 4.47 0.99 19.79
C ALA A 289 5.08 2.36 19.45
N PRO A 290 5.51 3.14 20.46
CA PRO A 290 6.32 4.32 20.21
C PRO A 290 7.57 3.96 19.42
N VAL A 291 7.83 4.66 18.31
CA VAL A 291 8.92 4.27 17.39
C VAL A 291 10.29 4.50 18.02
N ARG A 292 10.41 5.42 18.98
CA ARG A 292 11.62 5.57 19.82
C ARG A 292 12.02 4.29 20.58
N ASN A 293 11.10 3.33 20.70
CA ASN A 293 11.33 2.04 21.35
C ASN A 293 11.69 0.91 20.36
N TYR A 294 12.02 1.23 19.09
CA TYR A 294 12.68 0.26 18.22
C TYR A 294 14.01 -0.20 18.85
N LEU A 295 14.36 -1.48 18.65
CA LEU A 295 15.63 -2.05 19.14
C LEU A 295 16.84 -1.19 18.78
N MET A 296 16.87 -0.70 17.54
CA MET A 296 17.82 0.31 17.08
C MET A 296 17.05 1.38 16.33
N PHE A 297 17.36 2.64 16.62
CA PHE A 297 16.67 3.79 16.06
C PHE A 297 17.63 4.96 15.85
N HIS A 298 17.15 6.08 15.28
CA HIS A 298 17.93 7.28 15.03
C HIS A 298 19.18 7.07 14.16
N GLU A 299 20.20 7.92 14.32
CA GLU A 299 21.48 7.81 13.62
C GLU A 299 22.13 6.42 13.75
N PRO A 300 22.15 5.75 14.92
CA PRO A 300 22.68 4.39 15.01
C PRO A 300 22.05 3.42 14.01
N LEU A 301 20.74 3.48 13.80
CA LEU A 301 20.07 2.64 12.81
C LEU A 301 20.49 2.98 11.38
N LEU A 302 20.60 4.28 11.05
CA LEU A 302 21.00 4.71 9.72
C LEU A 302 22.44 4.31 9.38
N GLU A 303 23.35 4.48 10.35
CA GLU A 303 24.76 4.08 10.24
C GLU A 303 24.88 2.57 10.08
N TRP A 304 24.12 1.80 10.88
CA TRP A 304 24.08 0.35 10.78
C TRP A 304 23.53 -0.13 9.42
N ILE A 305 22.46 0.49 8.89
CA ILE A 305 21.94 0.16 7.56
C ILE A 305 23.01 0.44 6.48
N VAL A 306 23.72 1.58 6.56
CA VAL A 306 24.78 1.93 5.61
C VAL A 306 25.94 0.93 5.67
N GLU A 307 26.35 0.54 6.88
CA GLU A 307 27.35 -0.51 7.08
C GLU A 307 26.88 -1.81 6.42
N CYS A 308 25.68 -2.30 6.75
CA CYS A 308 25.11 -3.50 6.15
C CYS A 308 25.00 -3.42 4.63
N ILE A 309 24.60 -2.28 4.05
CA ILE A 309 24.56 -2.12 2.59
C ILE A 309 25.93 -2.42 2.00
N ASN A 310 26.99 -1.85 2.57
CA ASN A 310 28.34 -1.90 2.04
C ASN A 310 29.06 -3.25 2.29
N VAL A 311 28.79 -3.93 3.41
CA VAL A 311 29.60 -5.08 3.87
C VAL A 311 28.84 -6.39 4.01
N GLN A 312 27.50 -6.39 4.04
CA GLN A 312 26.71 -7.61 4.18
C GLN A 312 26.86 -8.46 2.90
N SER A 313 27.50 -9.62 3.02
CA SER A 313 27.68 -10.57 1.92
C SER A 313 26.86 -11.84 2.14
N SER A 314 26.58 -12.58 1.06
CA SER A 314 25.88 -13.87 1.13
C SER A 314 26.70 -15.01 1.77
N GLN A 315 27.84 -14.70 2.41
CA GLN A 315 28.74 -15.64 3.08
C GLN A 315 28.75 -15.51 4.61
N THR A 316 28.00 -14.56 5.18
CA THR A 316 27.70 -14.59 6.61
C THR A 316 26.92 -15.87 6.93
N ASP A 317 27.24 -16.56 8.04
CA ASP A 317 26.70 -17.88 8.49
C ASP A 317 25.15 -17.97 8.62
N THR A 318 24.44 -16.93 8.21
CA THR A 318 23.00 -16.92 7.99
C THR A 318 22.73 -17.02 6.49
N ASP A 319 22.36 -18.21 6.00
CA ASP A 319 22.03 -18.55 4.59
C ASP A 319 20.96 -17.65 3.91
N LYS A 320 20.41 -16.67 4.62
CA LYS A 320 19.29 -15.80 4.22
C LYS A 320 19.69 -14.37 3.86
N SER A 321 20.95 -13.96 4.07
CA SER A 321 21.42 -12.58 3.84
C SER A 321 21.78 -12.31 2.38
N GLU A 322 21.54 -11.08 1.92
CA GLU A 322 21.75 -10.67 0.51
C GLU A 322 22.86 -9.62 0.40
N GLU A 323 23.64 -9.68 -0.69
CA GLU A 323 24.56 -8.62 -1.09
C GLU A 323 23.78 -7.41 -1.60
N VAL A 324 23.63 -6.38 -0.79
CA VAL A 324 22.78 -5.23 -1.13
C VAL A 324 23.49 -4.23 -2.03
N PHE A 325 24.76 -3.86 -1.76
CA PHE A 325 25.46 -2.87 -2.59
C PHE A 325 25.58 -3.31 -4.06
N THR A 326 25.97 -4.56 -4.31
CA THR A 326 26.04 -5.13 -5.67
C THR A 326 24.72 -4.98 -6.40
N ARG A 327 23.59 -5.26 -5.73
CA ARG A 327 22.24 -5.12 -6.26
C ARG A 327 21.87 -3.67 -6.57
N LEU A 328 22.29 -2.71 -5.74
CA LEU A 328 22.10 -1.28 -6.03
C LEU A 328 22.89 -0.86 -7.27
N ALA A 329 24.13 -1.35 -7.44
CA ALA A 329 24.94 -1.07 -8.61
C ALA A 329 24.34 -1.67 -9.89
N GLU A 330 23.82 -2.90 -9.83
CA GLU A 330 23.09 -3.55 -10.93
C GLU A 330 21.81 -2.80 -11.34
N SER A 331 21.27 -1.98 -10.44
CA SER A 331 20.06 -1.16 -10.61
C SER A 331 20.38 0.31 -10.95
N ASP A 332 21.61 0.61 -11.40
CA ASP A 332 22.09 1.96 -11.74
C ASP A 332 22.02 2.97 -10.58
N TYR A 333 22.41 2.52 -9.39
CA TYR A 333 22.58 3.37 -8.20
C TYR A 333 21.31 4.21 -7.89
N PRO A 334 20.21 3.58 -7.42
CA PRO A 334 19.01 4.29 -7.01
C PRO A 334 19.32 5.47 -6.10
N THR A 335 18.68 6.62 -6.29
CA THR A 335 19.01 7.84 -5.53
C THR A 335 18.28 7.94 -4.21
N SER A 336 17.32 7.06 -3.97
CA SER A 336 16.51 7.05 -2.76
C SER A 336 16.07 5.64 -2.40
N THR A 337 15.59 5.46 -1.18
CA THR A 337 15.03 4.21 -0.70
C THR A 337 13.82 4.45 0.19
N TRP A 338 12.85 3.55 0.12
CA TRP A 338 11.92 3.31 1.22
C TRP A 338 12.44 2.14 2.04
N ILE A 339 12.57 2.38 3.34
CA ILE A 339 13.08 1.42 4.30
C ILE A 339 11.94 0.98 5.21
N ALA A 340 11.62 -0.30 5.19
CA ALA A 340 10.72 -0.94 6.16
C ALA A 340 11.55 -1.17 7.43
N LEU A 341 11.32 -0.35 8.48
CA LEU A 341 12.22 -0.28 9.65
C LEU A 341 12.07 -1.46 10.62
N GLY A 342 11.09 -2.34 10.40
CA GLY A 342 10.80 -3.51 11.22
C GLY A 342 9.44 -3.44 11.93
N ALA A 343 8.93 -4.61 12.32
CA ALA A 343 7.56 -4.78 12.78
C ALA A 343 7.30 -4.28 14.21
N GLY A 344 6.06 -3.83 14.45
CA GLY A 344 5.54 -3.63 15.81
C GLY A 344 5.25 -4.96 16.53
N GLU A 345 5.21 -4.93 17.86
CA GLU A 345 4.87 -6.09 18.68
C GLU A 345 3.38 -6.48 18.53
N TYR A 346 3.13 -7.76 18.22
CA TYR A 346 1.78 -8.29 18.05
C TYR A 346 1.05 -8.47 19.38
N THR A 347 -0.25 -8.23 19.38
CA THR A 347 -1.13 -8.71 20.45
C THR A 347 -1.24 -10.25 20.42
N GLN A 348 -1.74 -10.87 21.49
CA GLN A 348 -2.02 -12.32 21.49
C GLN A 348 -2.90 -12.73 20.30
N TRP A 349 -3.89 -11.89 19.96
CA TRP A 349 -4.73 -12.12 18.80
C TRP A 349 -3.92 -12.05 17.50
N GLY A 350 -3.08 -11.02 17.33
CA GLY A 350 -2.24 -10.83 16.14
C GLY A 350 -1.28 -11.99 15.89
N GLN A 351 -0.71 -12.58 16.94
CA GLN A 351 0.21 -13.72 16.83
C GLN A 351 -0.47 -15.00 16.32
N GLN A 352 -1.78 -15.15 16.54
CA GLN A 352 -2.54 -16.37 16.25
C GLN A 352 -3.38 -16.28 14.97
N ASN A 353 -3.52 -15.08 14.40
CA ASN A 353 -4.43 -14.82 13.28
C ASN A 353 -3.68 -14.38 12.02
N TYR A 354 -3.80 -15.20 10.99
CA TYR A 354 -3.24 -14.99 9.66
C TYR A 354 -4.31 -14.46 8.70
N LEU A 355 -3.86 -13.82 7.62
CA LEU A 355 -4.69 -13.22 6.59
C LEU A 355 -5.53 -14.25 5.83
N GLN A 356 -6.77 -13.87 5.56
CA GLN A 356 -7.75 -14.57 4.76
C GLN A 356 -8.37 -13.60 3.73
N PRO A 357 -8.94 -14.12 2.63
CA PRO A 357 -9.67 -13.27 1.69
C PRO A 357 -10.78 -12.49 2.39
N ALA A 358 -10.98 -11.24 1.96
CA ALA A 358 -11.92 -10.26 2.50
C ALA A 358 -11.60 -9.67 3.88
N ASP A 359 -10.45 -10.00 4.48
CA ASP A 359 -9.95 -9.26 5.63
C ASP A 359 -9.63 -7.80 5.25
N GLU A 360 -9.72 -6.90 6.22
CA GLU A 360 -9.34 -5.50 6.11
C GLU A 360 -8.36 -5.14 7.25
N THR A 361 -7.35 -4.33 7.00
CA THR A 361 -6.40 -3.88 8.03
C THR A 361 -6.18 -2.39 7.95
N VAL A 362 -5.98 -1.75 9.11
CA VAL A 362 -5.60 -0.35 9.23
C VAL A 362 -4.31 -0.28 10.04
N ILE A 363 -3.25 0.22 9.41
CA ILE A 363 -1.97 0.52 10.07
C ILE A 363 -1.87 2.03 10.20
N MET A 364 -1.62 2.53 11.39
CA MET A 364 -1.55 3.95 11.70
C MET A 364 -0.22 4.31 12.34
N ILE A 365 0.34 5.43 11.90
CA ILE A 365 1.36 6.16 12.64
C ILE A 365 0.73 7.45 13.12
N TYR A 366 0.83 7.73 14.41
CA TYR A 366 0.22 8.90 15.02
C TYR A 366 1.21 9.67 15.90
N ASP A 367 1.00 10.98 16.01
CA ASP A 367 1.75 11.87 16.91
C ASP A 367 1.15 11.80 18.33
N GLU A 368 1.90 11.23 19.27
CA GLU A 368 1.53 11.07 20.68
C GLU A 368 1.28 12.42 21.38
N ARG A 369 1.78 13.54 20.85
CA ARG A 369 1.47 14.87 21.42
C ARG A 369 0.03 15.29 21.14
N ILE A 370 -0.57 14.75 20.08
CA ILE A 370 -1.95 15.00 19.68
C ILE A 370 -2.85 13.87 20.19
N PHE A 371 -2.38 12.62 20.12
CA PHE A 371 -3.11 11.42 20.53
C PHE A 371 -2.34 10.64 21.62
N PRO A 372 -2.26 11.16 22.85
CA PRO A 372 -1.45 10.55 23.92
C PRO A 372 -1.92 9.16 24.34
N GLU A 373 -3.21 8.87 24.22
CA GLU A 373 -3.80 7.55 24.52
C GLU A 373 -3.91 6.66 23.26
N GLY A 374 -3.36 7.11 22.14
CA GLY A 374 -3.54 6.53 20.82
C GLY A 374 -4.87 6.91 20.15
N PRO A 375 -5.10 6.43 18.91
CA PRO A 375 -6.29 6.77 18.15
C PRO A 375 -7.57 6.25 18.80
N SER A 376 -8.60 7.08 18.84
CA SER A 376 -9.92 6.73 19.37
C SER A 376 -10.65 5.71 18.49
N SER A 377 -11.68 5.05 19.04
CA SER A 377 -12.53 4.15 18.26
C SER A 377 -13.22 4.87 17.10
N GLU A 378 -13.55 6.16 17.25
CA GLU A 378 -14.10 6.97 16.16
C GLU A 378 -13.07 7.19 15.05
N GLU A 379 -11.83 7.54 15.39
CA GLU A 379 -10.74 7.70 14.41
C GLU A 379 -10.47 6.39 13.65
N LEU A 380 -10.47 5.27 14.38
CA LEU A 380 -10.31 3.95 13.79
C LEU A 380 -11.46 3.61 12.84
N GLU A 381 -12.70 3.82 13.26
CA GLU A 381 -13.87 3.61 12.42
C GLU A 381 -13.79 4.48 11.15
N ARG A 382 -13.36 5.73 11.27
CA ARG A 382 -13.13 6.62 10.13
C ARG A 382 -12.10 6.03 9.15
N GLN A 383 -11.00 5.45 9.66
CA GLN A 383 -9.97 4.86 8.80
C GLN A 383 -10.48 3.61 8.05
N PHE A 384 -11.20 2.70 8.73
CA PHE A 384 -11.84 1.55 8.05
C PHE A 384 -12.93 1.96 7.05
N ASN A 385 -13.40 3.20 7.15
CA ASN A 385 -14.39 3.77 6.24
C ASN A 385 -13.77 4.63 5.12
N ASP A 386 -12.43 4.61 4.98
CA ASP A 386 -11.66 5.39 4.00
C ASP A 386 -11.87 6.91 4.11
N LEU A 387 -12.22 7.40 5.30
CA LEU A 387 -12.32 8.83 5.56
C LEU A 387 -10.91 9.43 5.78
N PRO A 388 -10.67 10.70 5.38
CA PRO A 388 -9.38 11.34 5.59
C PRO A 388 -8.96 11.28 7.07
N ALA A 389 -7.74 10.78 7.30
CA ALA A 389 -7.10 10.83 8.61
C ALA A 389 -6.99 12.28 9.11
N PRO A 390 -7.28 12.54 10.39
CA PRO A 390 -7.07 13.86 10.98
C PRO A 390 -5.59 14.27 10.94
N GLU A 391 -5.32 15.52 11.25
CA GLU A 391 -3.95 15.97 11.51
C GLU A 391 -3.33 15.14 12.64
N GLY A 392 -2.04 14.81 12.52
CA GLY A 392 -1.36 13.94 13.49
C GLY A 392 -1.54 12.44 13.25
N ILE A 393 -2.26 11.99 12.22
CA ILE A 393 -2.34 10.57 11.82
C ILE A 393 -2.00 10.40 10.33
N VAL A 394 -1.14 9.43 10.03
CA VAL A 394 -1.05 8.81 8.71
C VAL A 394 -1.50 7.36 8.80
N ALA A 395 -2.36 6.93 7.87
CA ALA A 395 -3.00 5.63 7.91
C ALA A 395 -2.88 4.90 6.56
N LEU A 396 -2.72 3.59 6.65
CA LEU A 396 -2.75 2.64 5.55
C LEU A 396 -3.89 1.66 5.80
N HIS A 397 -5.01 1.86 5.11
CA HIS A 397 -6.09 0.89 5.06
C HIS A 397 -5.85 -0.05 3.88
N GLN A 398 -5.95 -1.37 4.08
CA GLN A 398 -5.82 -2.37 3.00
C GLN A 398 -6.90 -3.44 3.10
N THR A 399 -7.36 -3.91 1.94
CA THR A 399 -8.24 -5.08 1.79
C THR A 399 -7.44 -6.22 1.16
N PHE A 400 -7.64 -7.44 1.65
CA PHE A 400 -6.93 -8.63 1.22
C PHE A 400 -7.82 -9.50 0.32
N LEU A 401 -7.33 -9.89 -0.85
CA LEU A 401 -8.07 -10.64 -1.86
C LEU A 401 -7.43 -11.98 -2.21
#